data_AF-X1GQC2-F1
#
_entry.id   AF-X1GQC2-F1
#
_cell.length_a   1.000
_cell.length_b   1.000
_cell.length_c   1.000
_cell.angle_alpha   90.00
_cell.angle_beta   90.00
_cell.angle_gamma   90.00
#
_symmetry.space_group_name_H-M   'P 1'
#
loop_
_entity.id
_entity.type
_entity.pdbx_description
1 polymer ?
#
loop_
_entity_poly.entity_id
_entity_poly.type
_entity_poly.pdbx_seq_one_letter_code
_entity_poly.pdbx_strand_id
1 'polypeptide(L)' 'MLNRAQLETFVEMMFKEKRIELPEDIELEDIVEAFCKYLEDDLNEWLKMRFSAFFLLTSGEGSIDWNWVRENINAL' A
#
# COMPACT_ATOMS: atom_id res chain seq x y z
N MET A 1 6.49 -5.01 0.77
CA MET A 1 7.57 -5.16 -0.21
C MET A 1 6.95 -5.51 -1.55
N LEU A 2 6.74 -4.50 -2.37
CA LEU A 2 6.33 -4.69 -3.75
C LEU A 2 7.49 -5.34 -4.51
N ASN A 3 7.17 -6.31 -5.38
CA ASN A 3 8.19 -6.90 -6.23
C ASN A 3 8.55 -5.89 -7.33
N ARG A 4 9.77 -5.34 -7.24
CA ARG A 4 10.27 -4.32 -8.16
C ARG A 4 10.15 -4.73 -9.64
N ALA A 5 10.49 -5.98 -9.97
CA ALA A 5 10.43 -6.46 -11.35
C ALA A 5 8.99 -6.52 -11.88
N GLN A 6 8.02 -6.89 -11.03
CA GLN A 6 6.60 -6.85 -11.39
C GLN A 6 6.11 -5.42 -11.57
N LEU A 7 6.57 -4.50 -10.72
CA LEU A 7 6.21 -3.09 -10.79
C LEU A 7 6.78 -2.42 -12.05
N GLU A 8 8.03 -2.72 -12.39
CA GLU A 8 8.69 -2.25 -13.61
C GLU A 8 7.93 -2.73 -14.86
N THR A 9 7.64 -4.03 -14.94
CA THR A 9 6.83 -4.61 -16.03
C THR A 9 5.46 -3.92 -16.13
N PHE A 10 4.83 -3.66 -14.99
CA PHE A 10 3.53 -2.98 -14.94
C PHE A 10 3.64 -1.54 -15.44
N VAL A 11 4.62 -0.75 -14.96
CA VAL A 11 4.81 0.65 -15.36
C VAL A 11 5.11 0.72 -16.85
N GLU A 12 6.01 -0.13 -17.37
CA GLU A 12 6.34 -0.19 -18.80
C GLU A 12 5.11 -0.52 -19.65
N MET A 13 4.33 -1.54 -19.25
CA MET A 13 3.08 -1.92 -19.92
C MET A 13 2.09 -0.74 -19.94
N MET A 14 1.90 -0.07 -18.81
CA MET A 14 0.99 1.06 -18.71
C MET A 14 1.45 2.25 -19.56
N PHE A 15 2.74 2.54 -19.61
CA PHE A 15 3.28 3.62 -20.43
C PHE A 15 3.04 3.33 -21.92
N LYS A 16 3.29 2.09 -22.35
CA LYS A 16 3.01 1.65 -23.71
C LYS A 16 1.52 1.73 -24.06
N GLU A 17 0.64 1.23 -23.18
CA GLU A 17 -0.82 1.27 -23.40
C GLU A 17 -1.35 2.70 -23.48
N LYS A 18 -0.80 3.60 -22.66
CA LYS A 18 -1.20 5.02 -22.60
C LYS A 18 -0.44 5.91 -23.57
N ARG A 19 0.50 5.36 -24.35
CA ARG A 19 1.39 6.09 -25.27
C ARG A 19 2.12 7.24 -24.57
N ILE A 20 2.63 6.96 -23.38
CA ILE A 20 3.45 7.89 -22.60
C ILE A 20 4.90 7.70 -23.03
N GLU A 21 5.52 8.76 -23.51
CA GLU A 21 6.95 8.82 -23.79
C GLU A 21 7.69 9.39 -22.59
N LEU A 22 8.85 8.81 -22.28
CA LEU A 22 9.73 9.29 -21.23
C LEU A 22 10.45 10.56 -21.68
N PRO A 23 10.55 11.59 -20.83
CA PRO A 23 11.48 12.69 -21.04
C PRO A 23 12.93 12.18 -21.16
N GLU A 24 13.78 12.89 -21.91
CA GLU A 24 15.17 12.48 -22.16
C GLU A 24 16.04 12.41 -20.90
N ASP A 25 15.63 13.09 -19.83
CA ASP A 25 16.35 13.19 -18.56
C ASP A 25 15.81 12.24 -17.47
N ILE A 26 14.83 11.40 -17.78
CA ILE A 26 14.18 10.51 -16.81
C ILE A 26 14.29 9.05 -17.26
N GLU A 27 14.94 8.24 -16.43
CA GLU A 27 15.01 6.80 -16.62
C GLU A 27 13.76 6.11 -16.05
N LEU A 28 13.33 5.02 -16.70
CA LEU A 28 12.20 4.21 -16.22
C LEU A 28 12.42 3.73 -14.78
N GLU A 29 13.66 3.40 -14.43
CA GLU A 29 14.02 2.88 -13.12
C GLU A 29 13.79 3.90 -11.99
N ASP A 30 14.02 5.18 -12.25
CA ASP A 30 13.75 6.28 -11.29
C ASP A 30 12.24 6.42 -11.02
N ILE A 31 11.42 6.28 -12.06
CA ILE A 31 9.96 6.31 -11.93
C ILE A 31 9.47 5.10 -11.13
N VAL A 32 10.00 3.90 -11.41
CA VAL A 32 9.63 2.69 -10.69
C VAL A 32 9.98 2.82 -9.21
N GLU A 33 11.13 3.38 -8.87
CA GLU A 33 11.52 3.63 -7.47
C GLU A 33 10.60 4.65 -6.80
N ALA A 34 10.34 5.79 -7.45
CA ALA A 34 9.46 6.82 -6.92
C ALA A 34 8.02 6.30 -6.72
N PHE A 35 7.50 5.53 -7.68
CA PHE A 35 6.18 4.93 -7.60
C PHE A 35 6.10 3.84 -6.53
N CYS A 36 7.15 3.03 -6.37
CA CYS A 36 7.24 2.06 -5.28
C CYS A 36 7.14 2.74 -3.91
N LYS A 37 7.92 3.80 -3.69
CA LYS A 37 7.87 4.60 -2.44
C LYS A 37 6.48 5.19 -2.20
N TYR A 38 5.87 5.76 -3.23
CA TYR A 38 4.51 6.30 -3.14
C TYR A 38 3.50 5.23 -2.69
N LEU A 39 3.55 4.03 -3.27
CA LEU A 39 2.65 2.93 -2.89
C LEU A 39 2.93 2.41 -1.48
N GLU A 40 4.20 2.33 -1.07
CA GLU A 40 4.56 1.91 0.28
C GLU A 40 4.08 2.89 1.35
N ASP A 41 4.20 4.20 1.10
CA ASP A 41 3.70 5.24 2.00
C ASP A 41 2.17 5.17 2.13
N ASP A 42 1.45 5.09 1.01
CA ASP A 42 -0.02 4.98 1.01
C ASP A 42 -0.50 3.70 1.69
N LEU A 43 0.15 2.56 1.42
CA LEU A 43 -0.14 1.28 2.08
C LEU A 43 0.07 1.37 3.58
N ASN A 44 1.17 1.98 4.03
CA ASN A 44 1.48 2.13 5.45
C ASN A 44 0.42 2.99 6.17
N GLU A 45 0.04 4.12 5.59
CA GLU A 45 -1.00 4.98 6.17
C GLU A 45 -2.37 4.29 6.18
N TRP A 46 -2.73 3.61 5.09
CA TRP A 46 -3.96 2.83 5.02
C TRP A 46 -3.99 1.72 6.07
N LEU A 47 -2.90 0.97 6.25
CA LEU A 47 -2.79 -0.08 7.26
C LEU A 47 -2.90 0.48 8.68
N LYS A 48 -2.29 1.64 8.97
CA LYS A 48 -2.44 2.32 10.28
C LYS A 48 -3.90 2.69 10.56
N MET A 49 -4.60 3.22 9.57
CA MET A 49 -6.02 3.54 9.70
C MET A 49 -6.87 2.29 9.93
N ARG A 50 -6.60 1.20 9.19
CA ARG A 50 -7.31 -0.08 9.35
C ARG A 50 -7.03 -0.72 10.69
N PHE A 51 -5.79 -0.68 11.15
CA PHE A 51 -5.41 -1.15 12.48
C PHE A 51 -6.19 -0.39 13.55
N SER A 52 -6.22 0.94 13.47
CA SER A 52 -6.93 1.78 14.44
C SER A 52 -8.44 1.49 14.42
N ALA A 53 -9.03 1.36 13.23
CA ALA A 53 -10.44 1.03 13.07
C ALA A 53 -10.81 -0.36 13.60
N PHE A 54 -9.91 -1.34 13.47
CA PHE A 54 -10.15 -2.70 13.94
C PHE A 54 -9.91 -2.81 15.46
N PHE A 55 -8.75 -2.38 15.95
CA PHE A 55 -8.34 -2.65 17.33
C PHE A 55 -8.71 -1.56 18.34
N LEU A 56 -8.87 -0.30 17.90
CA LEU A 56 -8.96 0.87 18.78
C LEU A 56 -10.29 1.63 18.64
N LEU A 57 -11.24 1.11 17.86
CA LEU A 57 -12.54 1.79 17.68
C LEU A 57 -13.47 1.58 18.87
N THR A 58 -13.46 0.39 19.45
CA THR A 58 -14.33 -0.01 20.57
C THR A 58 -13.70 0.23 21.95
N SER A 59 -12.41 0.50 21.98
CA SER A 59 -11.61 0.67 23.19
C SER A 59 -10.76 1.93 23.03
N GLY A 60 -10.77 2.82 24.03
CA GLY A 60 -10.07 4.11 23.94
C GLY A 60 -8.57 3.95 23.67
N GLU A 61 -7.93 5.03 23.20
CA GLU A 61 -6.50 5.04 22.85
C GLU A 61 -5.65 4.31 23.90
N GLY A 62 -4.92 3.28 23.46
CA GLY A 62 -4.00 2.51 24.29
C GLY A 62 -4.57 1.26 24.95
N SER A 63 -5.83 0.90 24.71
CA SER A 63 -6.40 -0.39 25.12
C SER A 63 -7.02 -1.11 23.93
N ILE A 64 -6.86 -2.44 23.86
CA ILE A 64 -7.47 -3.30 22.85
C ILE A 64 -8.51 -4.17 23.54
N ASP A 65 -9.74 -4.18 23.02
CA ASP A 65 -10.79 -5.11 23.44
C ASP A 65 -10.55 -6.50 22.84
N TRP A 66 -9.81 -7.33 23.58
CA TRP A 66 -9.52 -8.70 23.18
C TRP A 66 -10.74 -9.61 23.14
N ASN A 67 -11.84 -9.28 23.82
CA ASN A 67 -13.07 -10.07 23.72
C ASN A 67 -13.72 -9.81 22.36
N TRP A 68 -13.85 -8.55 21.96
CA TRP A 68 -14.31 -8.18 20.62
C TRP A 68 -13.45 -8.81 19.52
N VAL A 69 -12.11 -8.81 19.66
CA VAL A 69 -11.21 -9.47 18.70
C VAL A 69 -11.50 -10.97 18.60
N ARG A 70 -11.67 -11.67 19.73
CA ARG A 70 -11.99 -13.12 19.73
C ARG A 70 -13.33 -13.40 19.08
N GLU A 71 -14.34 -12.57 19.31
CA GLU A 71 -15.65 -12.70 18.67
C GLU A 71 -15.55 -12.59 17.14
N ASN A 72 -14.79 -11.61 16.64
CA ASN A 72 -14.57 -11.44 15.20
C ASN A 72 -13.79 -12.60 14.58
N ILE A 73 -12.79 -13.16 15.29
CA ILE A 73 -12.05 -14.35 14.82
C ILE A 73 -12.97 -15.57 14.74
N ASN A 74 -13.80 -15.79 15.78
CA ASN A 74 -14.71 -16.93 15.83
C ASN A 74 -15.87 -16.84 14.81
N ALA A 75 -16.09 -15.66 14.21
CA ALA A 75 -17.10 -15.42 13.20
C ALA A 75 -16.60 -15.66 11.75
N LEU A 76 -15.33 -16.00 11.55
CA LEU A 76 -14.74 -16.41 10.26
C LEU A 76 -15.05 -17.88 9.94
#